data_AF-A0A950RP67-F1
#
_entry.id   AF-A0A950RP67-F1
#
_cell.length_a   1.000
_cell.length_b   1.000
_cell.length_c   1.000
_cell.angle_alpha   90.00
_cell.angle_beta   90.00
_cell.angle_gamma   90.00
#
_symmetry.space_group_name_H-M   'P 1'
#
loop_
_entity.id
_entity.type
_entity.pdbx_description
1 polymer ?
#
loop_
_entity_poly.entity_id
_entity_poly.type
_entity_poly.pdbx_seq_one_letter_code
_entity_poly.pdbx_strand_id
1 'polypeptide(L)'
;MSDKNQQGGIPDLSRFLANRDLIPWEKLQPYVGQYVAWTLDGTRIVASAPDRETLGLKLQQAGFNSSQVVHEYVDNPELSFHG
;
A
#
# COMPACT_ATOMS: atom_id res chain seq x y z
N MET A 1 -16.90 -27.78 10.67
CA MET A 1 -16.63 -27.58 12.11
C MET A 1 -15.15 -27.85 12.28
N SER A 2 -14.26 -26.97 12.68
CA SER A 2 -14.34 -25.59 13.18
C SER A 2 -12.89 -25.12 13.20
N ASP A 3 -12.53 -24.03 12.53
CA ASP A 3 -11.31 -23.32 12.89
C ASP A 3 -11.63 -21.84 12.96
N LYS A 4 -12.28 -21.52 14.09
CA LYS A 4 -12.27 -20.19 14.66
C LYS A 4 -10.84 -19.89 15.09
N ASN A 5 -9.99 -19.40 14.20
CA ASN A 5 -8.85 -18.61 14.62
C ASN A 5 -9.21 -17.15 14.43
N GLN A 6 -9.87 -16.60 15.45
CA GLN A 6 -10.04 -15.17 15.61
C GLN A 6 -8.66 -14.55 15.88
N GLN A 7 -7.89 -14.35 14.82
CA GLN A 7 -6.72 -13.50 14.89
C GLN A 7 -7.21 -12.06 15.00
N GLY A 8 -7.30 -11.55 16.23
CA GLY A 8 -7.00 -10.13 16.51
C GLY A 8 -5.51 -9.87 16.29
N GLY A 9 -4.99 -10.30 15.14
CA GLY A 9 -3.58 -10.55 14.87
C GLY A 9 -2.91 -9.35 14.25
N ILE A 10 -1.65 -9.16 14.65
CA ILE A 10 -0.73 -8.24 13.97
C ILE A 10 -0.84 -8.51 12.46
N PRO A 11 -1.08 -7.48 11.63
CA PRO A 11 -1.06 -7.61 10.18
C PRO A 11 0.14 -8.44 9.71
N ASP A 12 -0.11 -9.51 8.95
CA ASP A 12 0.97 -10.34 8.40
C ASP A 12 1.68 -9.61 7.26
N LEU A 13 2.58 -8.70 7.66
CA LEU A 13 3.45 -7.95 6.76
C LEU A 13 4.60 -8.81 6.20
N SER A 14 4.75 -10.07 6.64
CA SER A 14 5.88 -10.91 6.23
C SER A 14 5.91 -11.15 4.72
N ARG A 15 4.75 -11.08 4.06
CA ARG A 15 4.59 -11.24 2.61
C ARG A 15 4.50 -9.94 1.85
N PHE A 16 4.37 -8.79 2.53
CA PHE A 16 4.18 -7.50 1.89
C PHE A 16 5.28 -7.21 0.87
N LEU A 17 6.56 -7.27 1.30
CA LEU A 17 7.70 -6.96 0.44
C LEU A 17 7.77 -7.92 -0.74
N ALA A 18 7.65 -9.22 -0.49
CA ALA A 18 7.71 -10.24 -1.53
C ALA A 18 6.61 -10.05 -2.59
N ASN A 19 5.38 -9.72 -2.19
CA ASN A 19 4.28 -9.52 -3.12
C ASN A 19 4.36 -8.17 -3.84
N ARG A 20 4.76 -7.10 -3.13
CA ARG A 20 4.97 -5.78 -3.70
C ARG A 20 6.05 -5.82 -4.78
N ASP A 21 7.14 -6.54 -4.55
CA ASP A 21 8.25 -6.66 -5.52
C ASP A 21 7.88 -7.49 -6.76
N LEU A 22 6.81 -8.29 -6.71
CA LEU A 22 6.25 -8.96 -7.88
C LEU A 22 5.39 -8.04 -8.75
N ILE A 23 5.03 -6.84 -8.26
CA ILE A 23 4.27 -5.88 -9.05
C ILE A 23 5.21 -5.18 -10.03
N PRO A 24 4.99 -5.33 -11.34
CA PRO A 24 5.86 -4.73 -12.34
C PRO A 24 5.78 -3.20 -12.31
N TRP A 25 6.91 -2.55 -12.63
CA TRP A 25 7.05 -1.10 -12.59
C TRP A 25 6.00 -0.37 -13.43
N GLU A 26 5.60 -0.92 -14.57
CA GLU A 26 4.60 -0.35 -15.46
C GLU A 26 3.24 -0.15 -14.76
N LYS A 27 2.93 -0.97 -13.75
CA LYS A 27 1.73 -0.79 -12.92
C LYS A 27 1.90 0.27 -11.84
N LEU A 28 3.13 0.60 -11.47
CA LEU A 28 3.47 1.65 -10.51
C LEU A 28 3.62 3.03 -11.17
N GLN A 29 3.95 3.07 -12.47
CA GLN A 29 4.11 4.31 -13.25
C GLN A 29 2.97 5.34 -13.06
N PRO A 30 1.67 4.96 -13.04
CA PRO A 30 0.59 5.92 -12.85
C PRO A 30 0.57 6.60 -11.46
N TYR A 31 1.27 6.01 -10.49
CA TYR A 31 1.34 6.47 -9.11
C TYR A 31 2.62 7.22 -8.78
N VAL A 32 3.53 7.38 -9.74
CA VAL A 32 4.78 8.12 -9.56
C VAL A 32 4.52 9.50 -8.97
N GLY A 33 5.28 9.85 -7.93
CA GLY A 33 5.16 11.12 -7.23
C GLY A 33 3.98 11.19 -6.25
N GLN A 34 3.24 10.10 -6.04
CA GLN A 34 2.10 10.03 -5.14
C GLN A 34 2.38 9.09 -3.95
N TYR A 35 1.64 9.34 -2.87
CA TYR A 35 1.45 8.38 -1.80
C TYR A 35 0.38 7.35 -2.21
N VAL A 36 0.69 6.08 -2.00
CA VAL A 36 -0.22 4.96 -2.24
C VAL A 36 -0.50 4.22 -0.94
N ALA A 37 -1.69 3.62 -0.87
CA ALA A 37 -2.07 2.70 0.19
C ALA A 37 -2.23 1.30 -0.40
N TRP A 38 -1.41 0.38 0.06
CA TRP A 38 -1.46 -1.03 -0.29
C TRP A 38 -2.34 -1.82 0.66
N THR A 39 -2.90 -2.94 0.21
CA THR A 39 -3.34 -3.99 1.13
C THR A 39 -2.17 -4.53 1.94
N LEU A 40 -2.45 -5.03 3.15
CA LEU A 40 -1.42 -5.57 4.05
C LEU A 40 -0.58 -6.69 3.44
N ASP A 41 -1.14 -7.45 2.52
CA ASP A 41 -0.45 -8.50 1.79
C ASP A 41 0.41 -7.98 0.62
N GLY A 42 0.39 -6.68 0.30
CA GLY A 42 1.21 -6.07 -0.76
C GLY A 42 0.77 -6.42 -2.18
N THR A 43 -0.43 -6.98 -2.38
CA THR A 43 -0.86 -7.46 -3.71
C THR A 43 -1.54 -6.39 -4.57
N ARG A 44 -2.05 -5.32 -3.97
CA ARG A 44 -2.77 -4.24 -4.69
C ARG A 44 -2.75 -2.91 -3.94
N ILE A 45 -2.84 -1.83 -4.72
CA ILE A 45 -3.08 -0.47 -4.24
C ILE A 45 -4.58 -0.25 -4.16
N VAL A 46 -5.07 0.24 -3.01
CA VAL A 46 -6.50 0.54 -2.78
C VAL A 46 -6.81 2.03 -2.86
N ALA A 47 -5.81 2.89 -2.69
CA ALA A 47 -5.94 4.34 -2.86
C ALA A 47 -4.59 4.99 -3.20
N SER A 48 -4.63 6.13 -3.89
CA SER A 48 -3.46 7.00 -4.10
C SER A 48 -3.82 8.47 -3.96
N ALA A 49 -2.87 9.30 -3.54
CA ALA A 49 -3.04 10.74 -3.38
C ALA A 49 -1.69 11.48 -3.43
N PRO A 50 -1.67 12.78 -3.78
CA PRO A 50 -0.43 13.57 -3.80
C PRO A 50 0.21 13.75 -2.41
N ASP A 51 -0.57 13.63 -1.33
CA ASP A 51 -0.13 13.82 0.04
C ASP A 51 -0.83 12.83 1.00
N ARG A 52 -0.28 12.69 2.22
CA ARG A 52 -0.77 11.74 3.22
C ARG A 52 -2.15 12.10 3.80
N GLU A 53 -2.48 13.39 3.86
CA GLU A 53 -3.77 13.86 4.40
C GLU A 53 -4.89 13.48 3.44
N THR A 54 -4.73 13.81 2.16
CA THR A 54 -5.63 13.43 1.08
C THR A 54 -5.75 11.91 0.97
N LEU A 55 -4.65 11.16 1.15
CA LEU A 55 -4.69 9.69 1.17
C LEU A 55 -5.57 9.17 2.32
N GLY A 56 -5.40 9.71 3.53
CA GLY A 56 -6.18 9.33 4.71
C GLY A 56 -7.68 9.59 4.51
N LEU A 57 -8.05 10.74 3.94
CA LEU A 57 -9.44 11.05 3.62
C LEU A 57 -10.04 10.07 2.61
N LYS A 58 -9.31 9.71 1.55
CA LYS A 58 -9.75 8.72 0.56
C LYS A 58 -9.95 7.34 1.17
N LEU A 59 -9.05 6.91 2.05
CA LEU A 59 -9.16 5.64 2.75
C LEU A 59 -10.39 5.62 3.67
N GLN A 60 -10.61 6.69 4.43
CA GLN A 60 -11.77 6.82 5.30
C GLN A 60 -13.08 6.80 4.50
N GLN A 61 -13.14 7.52 3.38
CA GLN A 61 -14.30 7.53 2.47
C GLN A 61 -14.57 6.16 1.86
N ALA A 62 -13.53 5.38 1.59
CA ALA A 62 -13.64 4.01 1.09
C ALA A 62 -13.86 2.97 2.19
N GLY A 63 -13.93 3.38 3.47
CA GLY A 63 -14.18 2.50 4.60
C GLY A 63 -12.97 1.66 5.05
N PHE A 64 -11.76 2.00 4.62
CA PHE A 64 -10.54 1.34 5.10
C PHE A 64 -10.07 1.96 6.42
N ASN A 65 -9.66 1.10 7.36
CA ASN A 65 -8.92 1.54 8.53
C ASN A 65 -7.43 1.66 8.18
N SER A 66 -6.76 2.69 8.69
CA SER A 66 -5.31 2.88 8.53
C SER A 66 -4.47 1.68 9.02
N SER A 67 -4.99 0.84 9.93
CA SER A 67 -4.33 -0.40 10.37
C SER A 67 -4.44 -1.56 9.37
N GLN A 68 -5.23 -1.41 8.31
CA GLN A 68 -5.48 -2.43 7.28
C GLN A 68 -4.77 -2.13 5.97
N VAL A 69 -3.90 -1.12 5.95
CA VAL A 69 -3.16 -0.71 4.76
C VAL A 69 -1.72 -0.36 5.09
N VAL A 70 -0.84 -0.46 4.08
CA VAL A 70 0.55 -0.01 4.16
C VAL A 70 0.71 1.21 3.27
N HIS A 71 1.25 2.30 3.81
CA HIS A 71 1.50 3.52 3.04
C HIS A 71 2.91 3.50 2.45
N GLU A 72 3.02 3.74 1.15
CA GLU A 72 4.29 3.86 0.42
C GLU A 72 4.25 5.16 -0.40
N TYR A 73 5.40 5.81 -0.59
CA TYR A 73 5.55 6.87 -1.59
C TYR A 73 6.21 6.26 -2.82
N VAL A 74 5.61 6.44 -3.99
CA VAL A 74 6.16 5.90 -5.23
C VAL A 74 7.13 6.93 -5.82
N ASP A 75 8.41 6.72 -5.53
CA ASP A 75 9.48 7.55 -6.08
C ASP A 75 9.51 7.49 -7.61
N ASN A 76 9.95 8.59 -8.23
CA ASN A 76 10.28 8.57 -9.64
C ASN A 76 11.71 8.05 -9.80
N PRO A 77 11.93 6.85 -10.37
CA PRO A 77 13.28 6.30 -10.57
C PRO A 77 14.11 7.18 -11.51
N GLU A 78 13.48 7.91 -12.44
CA GLU A 78 14.16 8.84 -13.35
C GLU A 78 14.62 10.14 -12.66
N LEU A 79 14.05 10.46 -11.48
CA LEU A 79 14.43 11.62 -10.66
C LEU A 79 15.19 11.21 -9.40
N SER A 80 15.55 9.92 -9.26
CA SER A 80 16.43 9.45 -8.20
C SER A 80 17.85 9.90 -8.53
N PHE A 81 18.16 11.15 -8.18
CA PHE A 81 19.46 11.76 -8.39
C PHE A 81 20.56 10.87 -7.81
N HIS A 82 21.45 10.37 -8.68
CA HIS A 82 22.78 9.93 -8.26
C HIS A 82 23.54 11.19 -7.82
N GLY A 83 23.58 11.42 -6.50
CA GLY A 83 24.46 12.38 -5.84
C GLY A 83 25.51 11.64 -5.03
#